data_AF-A0A6A4V7E8-F1
#
_entry.id   AF-A0A6A4V7E8-F1
#
_cell.length_a   1.000
_cell.length_b   1.000
_cell.length_c   1.000
_cell.angle_alpha   90.00
_cell.angle_beta   90.00
_cell.angle_gamma   90.00
#
_symmetry.space_group_name_H-M   'P 1'
#
loop_
_entity.id
_entity.type
_entity.pdbx_description
1 polymer ?
#
loop_
_entity_poly.entity_id
_entity_poly.type
_entity_poly.pdbx_seq_one_letter_code
_entity_poly.pdbx_strand_id
1 'polypeptide(L)'
;MRSGTSGSQRGSQGGPELCVVKPLTAPDFSGEFHLPVPSIGCVGSCQSQAAEQEVHTVRLSTKFSSHLHNPQTLAKATLNVRAPRDGRPFGRKVILFLVGSSPVSWTVRTYGAFENGTNFQIFVFPIAQHAVFGAR
;
A
#
# COMPACT_ATOMS: atom_id res chain seq x y z
N MET A 1 54.07 56.84 33.13
CA MET A 1 53.07 56.13 33.96
C MET A 1 52.07 55.46 33.02
N ARG A 2 52.33 54.24 32.52
CA ARG A 2 51.78 52.95 33.00
C ARG A 2 50.36 53.05 33.58
N SER A 3 49.39 52.54 32.84
CA SER A 3 48.75 51.26 33.19
C SER A 3 47.82 50.80 32.07
N GLY A 4 48.14 49.65 31.50
CA GLY A 4 47.18 48.84 30.77
C GLY A 4 46.42 47.93 31.72
N THR A 5 45.22 47.54 31.32
CA THR A 5 44.49 46.33 31.72
C THR A 5 43.67 45.97 30.49
N SER A 6 44.09 45.03 29.64
CA SER A 6 44.01 43.58 29.81
C SER A 6 42.73 43.13 30.51
N GLY A 7 41.62 43.14 29.77
CA GLY A 7 40.40 42.41 30.08
C GLY A 7 40.31 41.19 29.18
N SER A 8 41.02 40.13 29.53
CA SER A 8 40.82 38.79 28.99
C SER A 8 39.45 38.29 29.44
N GLN A 9 38.44 38.34 28.57
CA GLN A 9 37.23 37.54 28.75
C GLN A 9 37.38 36.24 27.96
N ARG A 10 37.95 35.25 28.66
CA ARG A 10 37.67 33.84 28.38
C ARG A 10 36.19 33.59 28.63
N GLY A 11 35.58 32.83 27.72
CA GLY A 11 34.45 31.97 28.06
C GLY A 11 33.11 32.41 27.50
N SER A 12 32.88 32.10 26.23
CA SER A 12 31.71 31.31 25.89
C SER A 12 32.04 30.57 24.61
N GLN A 13 32.47 29.31 24.73
CA GLN A 13 32.38 28.37 23.63
C GLN A 13 30.89 28.26 23.31
N GLY A 14 30.43 28.99 22.29
CA GLY A 14 29.13 28.77 21.70
C GLY A 14 29.10 27.31 21.28
N GLY A 15 28.33 26.49 21.99
CA GLY A 15 28.05 25.12 21.56
C GLY A 15 27.51 25.13 20.12
N PRO A 16 27.57 24.00 19.41
CA PRO A 16 27.07 23.94 18.04
C PRO A 16 25.63 24.49 18.01
N GLU A 17 25.35 25.38 17.06
CA GLU A 17 24.03 25.94 16.86
C GLU A 17 23.08 24.78 16.52
N LEU A 18 22.28 24.35 17.50
CA LEU A 18 21.36 23.23 17.32
C LEU A 18 20.08 23.76 16.67
N CYS A 19 19.73 23.22 15.51
CA CYS A 19 18.45 23.50 14.88
C CYS A 19 17.31 23.02 15.79
N VAL A 20 16.43 23.94 16.20
CA VAL A 20 15.22 23.61 16.97
C VAL A 20 14.20 22.99 16.02
N VAL A 21 13.93 21.70 16.20
CA VAL A 21 12.88 20.99 15.44
C VAL A 21 11.51 21.51 15.88
N LYS A 22 10.85 22.27 15.00
CA LYS A 22 9.46 22.69 15.19
C LYS A 22 8.53 21.73 14.45
N PRO A 23 7.36 21.37 15.00
CA PRO A 23 6.35 20.61 14.28
C PRO A 23 5.98 21.33 12.97
N LEU A 24 6.00 20.59 11.86
CA LEU A 24 5.62 21.12 10.56
C LEU A 24 4.11 21.35 10.54
N THR A 25 3.69 22.62 10.51
CA THR A 25 2.27 23.03 10.48
C THR A 25 1.77 23.39 9.07
N ALA A 26 2.56 23.15 8.03
CA ALA A 26 2.28 23.58 6.65
C ALA A 26 2.38 22.43 5.64
N PRO A 27 1.63 22.48 4.51
CA PRO A 27 1.56 21.41 3.50
C PRO A 27 2.83 21.28 2.63
N ASP A 28 3.82 22.16 2.82
CA ASP A 28 5.02 22.25 1.98
C ASP A 28 5.95 21.03 2.11
N PHE A 29 5.71 20.19 3.12
CA PHE A 29 6.45 18.97 3.36
C PHE A 29 5.47 17.82 3.59
N SER A 30 5.53 16.82 2.71
CA SER A 30 4.85 15.55 2.89
C SER A 30 5.87 14.41 2.85
N GLY A 31 5.63 13.38 3.66
CA GLY A 31 6.40 12.15 3.66
C GLY A 31 5.44 10.98 3.50
N GLU A 32 5.80 10.03 2.64
CA GLU A 32 5.07 8.77 2.49
C GLU A 32 5.89 7.64 3.12
N PHE A 33 5.24 6.84 3.97
CA PHE A 33 5.83 5.66 4.57
C PHE A 33 5.04 4.44 4.12
N HIS A 34 5.73 3.47 3.51
CA HIS A 34 5.14 2.17 3.18
C HIS A 34 5.41 1.21 4.33
N LEU A 35 4.36 0.85 5.07
CA LEU A 35 4.44 -0.12 6.15
C LEU A 35 3.79 -1.44 5.71
N PRO A 36 4.42 -2.60 6.01
CA PRO A 36 3.78 -3.89 5.76
C PRO A 36 2.53 -4.02 6.64
N VAL A 37 1.42 -4.43 6.03
CA VAL A 37 0.15 -4.65 6.72
C VAL A 37 -0.08 -6.15 6.86
N PRO A 38 -0.34 -6.68 8.07
CA PRO A 38 -0.64 -8.09 8.24
C PRO A 38 -1.92 -8.46 7.48
N SER A 39 -1.89 -9.60 6.79
CA SER A 39 -3.02 -10.17 6.06
C SER A 39 -3.22 -11.63 6.46
N ILE A 40 -4.45 -12.11 6.31
CA ILE A 40 -4.84 -13.50 6.55
C ILE A 40 -5.39 -14.03 5.23
N GLY A 41 -4.99 -15.25 4.87
CA GLY A 41 -5.45 -15.90 3.66
C GLY A 41 -5.25 -17.40 3.72
N CYS A 42 -5.78 -18.08 2.70
CA CYS A 42 -5.55 -19.49 2.44
C CYS A 42 -5.17 -19.70 0.98
N VAL A 43 -4.50 -20.81 0.71
CA VAL A 43 -4.16 -21.23 -0.64
C VAL A 43 -4.71 -22.63 -0.83
N GLY A 44 -5.41 -22.84 -1.94
CA GLY A 44 -5.95 -24.13 -2.34
C GLY A 44 -5.66 -24.38 -3.81
N SER A 45 -5.60 -25.65 -4.18
CA SER A 45 -5.46 -26.09 -5.56
C SER A 45 -6.60 -27.05 -5.90
N CYS A 46 -7.20 -26.89 -7.08
CA CYS A 46 -8.19 -27.82 -7.59
C CYS A 46 -7.60 -28.55 -8.81
N GLN A 47 -7.57 -29.88 -8.78
CA GLN A 47 -7.27 -30.69 -9.97
C GLN A 47 -8.53 -30.81 -10.83
N SER A 48 -8.91 -29.70 -11.46
CA SER A 48 -9.94 -29.65 -12.48
C SER A 48 -9.28 -29.62 -13.85
N GLN A 49 -9.97 -30.14 -14.89
CA GLN A 49 -9.53 -30.08 -16.29
C GLN A 49 -9.22 -28.65 -16.80
N ALA A 50 -9.62 -27.60 -16.06
CA ALA A 50 -9.18 -26.22 -16.27
C ALA A 50 -7.79 -25.95 -15.67
N ALA A 51 -6.79 -26.78 -15.99
CA ALA A 51 -5.44 -26.78 -15.42
C ALA A 51 -4.62 -25.49 -15.65
N GLU A 52 -5.21 -24.48 -16.27
CA GLU A 52 -4.55 -23.23 -16.70
C GLU A 52 -5.20 -21.98 -16.09
N GLN A 53 -6.11 -22.14 -15.12
CA GLN A 53 -6.78 -21.04 -14.46
C GLN A 53 -6.34 -20.85 -13.00
N GLU A 54 -5.98 -19.63 -12.65
CA GLU A 54 -5.71 -19.20 -11.29
C GLU A 54 -6.80 -18.24 -10.83
N VAL A 55 -7.28 -18.41 -9.60
CA VAL A 55 -8.32 -17.55 -9.01
C VAL A 55 -7.77 -16.95 -7.72
N HIS A 56 -7.75 -15.63 -7.64
CA HIS A 56 -7.30 -14.90 -6.47
C HIS A 56 -8.43 -14.00 -5.97
N THR A 57 -8.66 -14.02 -4.66
CA THR A 57 -9.62 -13.13 -4.00
C THR A 57 -8.88 -12.24 -3.02
N VAL A 58 -8.99 -10.92 -3.20
CA VAL A 58 -8.37 -9.92 -2.33
C VAL A 58 -9.47 -9.13 -1.64
N ARG A 59 -9.56 -9.28 -0.32
CA ARG A 59 -10.48 -8.51 0.51
C ARG A 59 -9.73 -7.45 1.30
N LEU A 60 -9.98 -6.18 0.98
CA LEU A 60 -9.41 -5.04 1.70
C LEU A 60 -10.39 -4.55 2.76
N SER A 61 -9.97 -4.63 4.02
CA SER A 61 -10.69 -4.02 5.13
C SER A 61 -10.08 -2.66 5.43
N THR A 62 -10.87 -1.60 5.25
CA THR A 62 -10.44 -0.24 5.58
C THR A 62 -11.12 0.22 6.86
N LYS A 63 -10.35 0.85 7.75
CA LYS A 63 -10.93 1.59 8.88
C LYS A 63 -11.29 2.97 8.36
N PHE A 64 -12.56 3.21 8.07
CA PHE A 64 -13.03 4.58 7.89
C PHE A 64 -12.81 5.32 9.20
N SER A 65 -11.82 6.23 9.23
CA SER A 65 -11.65 7.10 10.38
C SER A 65 -12.80 8.12 10.33
N SER A 66 -13.72 8.03 11.28
CA SER A 66 -14.89 8.91 11.40
C SER A 66 -14.54 10.40 11.55
N HIS A 67 -13.27 10.75 11.79
CA HIS A 67 -12.81 12.12 12.03
C HIS A 67 -12.58 12.96 10.76
N LEU A 68 -12.55 12.34 9.57
CA LEU A 68 -12.49 13.04 8.29
C LEU A 68 -13.86 12.92 7.60
N HIS A 69 -14.77 13.80 7.98
CA HIS A 69 -16.18 13.87 7.56
C HIS A 69 -16.42 14.18 6.07
N ASN A 70 -15.57 13.69 5.15
CA ASN A 70 -15.86 13.79 3.72
C ASN A 70 -16.33 12.43 3.17
N PRO A 71 -17.66 12.21 3.02
CA PRO A 71 -18.21 10.97 2.45
C PRO A 71 -17.77 10.70 1.00
N GLN A 72 -17.05 11.63 0.36
CA GLN A 72 -16.50 11.46 -0.99
C GLN A 72 -15.07 10.88 -1.02
N THR A 73 -14.37 10.73 0.11
CA THR A 73 -12.99 10.23 0.09
C THR A 73 -12.97 8.70 0.05
N LEU A 74 -12.99 8.14 -1.16
CA LEU A 74 -12.79 6.72 -1.40
C LEU A 74 -11.38 6.31 -0.92
N ALA A 75 -11.29 5.17 -0.23
CA ALA A 75 -9.99 4.55 0.02
C ALA A 75 -9.34 4.19 -1.32
N LYS A 76 -8.05 4.46 -1.48
CA LYS A 76 -7.31 4.13 -2.71
C LYS A 76 -6.44 2.91 -2.47
N ALA A 77 -6.49 1.94 -3.38
CA ALA A 77 -5.69 0.73 -3.31
C ALA A 77 -5.03 0.43 -4.66
N THR A 78 -3.75 0.08 -4.62
CA THR A 78 -3.01 -0.36 -5.81
C THR A 78 -2.72 -1.85 -5.70
N LEU A 79 -3.21 -2.65 -6.65
CA LEU A 79 -2.87 -4.06 -6.77
C LEU A 79 -1.83 -4.24 -7.87
N ASN A 80 -0.64 -4.68 -7.48
CA ASN A 80 0.44 -5.00 -8.41
C ASN A 80 0.46 -6.51 -8.68
N VAL A 81 0.11 -6.91 -9.90
CA VAL A 81 0.06 -8.29 -10.35
C VAL A 81 1.27 -8.56 -11.23
N ARG A 82 2.04 -9.60 -10.90
CA ARG A 82 3.26 -9.95 -11.64
C ARG A 82 3.06 -11.29 -12.33
N ALA A 83 3.65 -11.43 -13.51
CA ALA A 83 3.69 -12.71 -14.21
C ALA A 83 4.28 -13.81 -13.32
N PRO A 84 3.79 -15.06 -13.42
CA PRO A 84 4.44 -16.21 -12.81
C PRO A 84 5.91 -16.28 -13.25
N ARG A 85 6.82 -16.49 -12.30
CA ARG A 85 8.26 -16.64 -12.57
C ARG A 85 8.68 -18.08 -12.84
N ASP A 86 7.71 -18.98 -12.99
CA ASP A 86 7.94 -20.42 -13.04
C ASP A 86 8.30 -20.94 -14.44
N GLY A 87 8.54 -20.04 -15.41
CA GLY A 87 9.13 -20.36 -16.71
C GLY A 87 8.26 -21.24 -17.61
N ARG A 88 6.97 -21.41 -17.28
CA ARG A 88 6.08 -22.22 -18.13
C ARG A 88 5.77 -21.49 -19.44
N PRO A 89 5.82 -22.18 -20.58
CA PRO A 89 5.66 -21.56 -21.90
C PRO A 89 4.19 -21.24 -22.26
N PHE A 90 3.23 -21.67 -21.44
CA PHE A 90 1.81 -21.54 -21.72
C PHE A 90 1.19 -20.41 -20.89
N GLY A 91 0.40 -19.56 -21.56
CA GLY A 91 -0.37 -18.50 -20.93
C GLY A 91 -1.40 -19.06 -19.95
N ARG A 92 -1.65 -18.33 -18.85
CA ARG A 92 -2.67 -18.69 -17.86
C ARG A 92 -3.84 -17.73 -17.90
N LYS A 93 -5.00 -18.20 -17.47
CA LYS A 93 -6.12 -17.32 -17.17
C LYS A 93 -6.11 -16.98 -15.68
N VAL A 94 -5.90 -15.71 -15.34
CA VAL A 94 -5.97 -15.24 -13.96
C VAL A 94 -7.29 -14.52 -13.74
N ILE A 95 -8.07 -14.99 -12.76
CA ILE A 95 -9.29 -14.33 -12.31
C ILE A 95 -9.03 -13.65 -10.98
N LEU A 96 -9.30 -12.35 -10.91
CA LEU A 96 -9.12 -11.52 -9.71
C LEU A 96 -10.47 -11.04 -9.21
N PHE A 97 -10.78 -11.36 -7.96
CA PHE A 97 -11.92 -10.83 -7.23
C PHE A 97 -11.44 -9.78 -6.23
N LEU A 98 -11.80 -8.51 -6.44
CA LEU A 98 -11.41 -7.39 -5.60
C LEU A 98 -12.60 -6.91 -4.78
N VAL A 99 -12.47 -6.96 -3.45
CA VAL A 99 -13.58 -6.72 -2.54
C VAL A 99 -13.16 -5.72 -1.46
N GLY A 100 -13.91 -4.64 -1.30
CA GLY A 100 -13.74 -3.70 -0.18
C GLY A 100 -14.75 -3.96 0.94
N SER A 101 -14.38 -3.74 2.20
CA SER A 101 -15.35 -3.56 3.30
C SER A 101 -16.13 -2.24 3.19
N SER A 102 -15.68 -1.37 2.30
CA SER A 102 -16.16 -0.03 2.01
C SER A 102 -15.82 0.31 0.55
N PRO A 103 -16.37 1.39 -0.03
CA PRO A 103 -15.97 1.84 -1.36
C PRO A 103 -14.46 2.07 -1.48
N VAL A 104 -13.82 1.42 -2.45
CA VAL A 104 -12.39 1.48 -2.74
C VAL A 104 -12.18 1.81 -4.22
N SER A 105 -11.33 2.79 -4.50
CA SER A 105 -10.79 3.06 -5.83
C SER A 105 -9.57 2.17 -6.07
N TRP A 106 -9.72 1.18 -6.95
CA TRP A 106 -8.67 0.21 -7.28
C TRP A 106 -7.87 0.66 -8.50
N THR A 107 -6.55 0.65 -8.37
CA THR A 107 -5.61 0.72 -9.50
C THR A 107 -4.97 -0.64 -9.66
N VAL A 108 -5.17 -1.31 -10.80
CA VAL A 108 -4.53 -2.61 -11.09
C VAL A 108 -3.39 -2.39 -12.07
N ARG A 109 -2.19 -2.82 -11.68
CA ARG A 109 -0.99 -2.76 -12.52
C ARG A 109 -0.49 -4.17 -12.77
N THR A 110 -0.34 -4.54 -14.03
CA THR A 110 0.21 -5.84 -14.44
C THR A 110 1.64 -5.66 -14.97
N TYR A 111 2.55 -6.54 -14.57
CA TYR A 111 3.96 -6.49 -14.94
C TYR A 111 4.38 -7.81 -15.61
N GLY A 112 4.79 -7.74 -16.88
CA GLY A 112 5.26 -8.89 -17.68
C GLY A 112 4.21 -9.95 -17.99
N ALA A 113 2.96 -9.74 -17.59
CA ALA A 113 1.96 -10.80 -17.63
C ALA A 113 1.37 -11.02 -19.04
N PHE A 114 1.18 -9.94 -19.81
CA PHE A 114 0.68 -10.04 -21.19
C PHE A 114 1.72 -10.63 -22.15
N GLU A 115 3.02 -10.46 -21.87
CA GLU A 115 4.12 -10.94 -22.72
C GLU A 115 4.19 -12.48 -22.78
N ASN A 116 3.70 -13.16 -21.74
CA ASN A 116 3.64 -14.63 -21.66
C ASN A 116 2.25 -15.20 -22.03
N GLY A 117 1.38 -14.41 -22.66
CA GLY A 117 0.02 -14.85 -23.02
C GLY A 117 -0.94 -15.02 -21.83
N THR A 118 -0.62 -14.44 -20.66
CA THR A 118 -1.52 -14.48 -19.50
C THR A 118 -2.67 -13.51 -19.69
N ASN A 119 -3.89 -14.01 -19.52
CA ASN A 119 -5.12 -13.22 -19.64
C ASN A 119 -5.71 -12.94 -18.27
N PHE A 120 -6.17 -11.71 -18.04
CA PHE A 120 -6.79 -11.29 -16.78
C PHE A 120 -8.28 -11.08 -16.94
N GLN A 121 -9.04 -11.59 -15.97
CA GLN A 121 -10.44 -11.23 -15.77
C GLN A 121 -10.60 -10.65 -14.37
N ILE A 122 -11.05 -9.40 -14.27
CA ILE A 122 -11.10 -8.67 -13.01
C ILE A 122 -12.55 -8.33 -12.67
N PHE A 123 -12.96 -8.68 -11.46
CA PHE A 123 -14.27 -8.39 -10.91
C PHE A 123 -14.09 -7.51 -9.67
N VAL A 124 -14.77 -6.37 -9.64
CA VAL A 124 -14.74 -5.42 -8.52
C VAL A 124 -16.09 -5.41 -7.85
N PHE A 125 -16.13 -5.72 -6.56
CA PHE A 125 -17.34 -5.71 -5.76
C PHE A 125 -17.34 -4.52 -4.79
N PRO A 126 -18.41 -3.70 -4.81
CA PRO A 126 -18.43 -2.42 -4.11
C PRO A 126 -18.41 -2.57 -2.58
N ILE A 127 -19.01 -3.63 -2.03
CA ILE A 127 -19.03 -3.93 -0.59
C ILE A 127 -19.13 -5.44 -0.38
N ALA A 128 -18.29 -6.01 0.49
CA ALA A 128 -18.49 -7.36 1.02
C ALA A 128 -19.76 -7.40 1.89
N GLN A 129 -20.95 -7.51 1.28
CA GLN A 129 -22.07 -8.10 2.00
C GLN A 129 -21.67 -9.54 2.32
N HIS A 130 -22.04 -10.05 3.50
CA HIS A 130 -21.75 -11.42 3.90
C HIS A 130 -22.32 -12.40 2.86
N ALA A 131 -21.53 -12.73 1.84
CA ALA A 131 -21.87 -13.76 0.88
C ALA A 131 -21.61 -15.08 1.59
N VAL A 132 -22.67 -15.59 2.23
CA VAL A 132 -22.72 -16.98 2.67
C VAL A 132 -22.78 -17.82 1.40
N PHE A 133 -21.62 -18.24 0.90
CA PHE A 133 -21.57 -19.32 -0.07
C PHE A 133 -21.90 -20.61 0.70
N GLY A 134 -23.19 -20.96 0.71
CA GLY A 134 -23.63 -22.26 1.17
C GLY A 134 -23.07 -23.33 0.25
N ALA A 135 -22.17 -24.16 0.77
CA ALA A 135 -21.84 -25.42 0.14
C ALA A 135 -23.10 -26.30 0.18
N ARG A 136 -23.60 -26.70 -0.99
CA ARG A 136 -24.51 -27.84 -1.11
C ARG A 136 -23.68 -29.09 -1.35
#